data_AF-C8N9T2-F1
#
_entry.id   AF-C8N9T2-F1
#
_cell.length_a   1.000
_cell.length_b   1.000
_cell.length_c   1.000
_cell.angle_alpha   90.00
_cell.angle_beta   90.00
_cell.angle_gamma   90.00
#
_symmetry.space_group_name_H-M   'P 1'
#
loop_
_entity.id
_entity.type
_entity.pdbx_description
1 polymer ?
#
loop_
_entity_poly.entity_id
_entity_poly.type
_entity_poly.pdbx_seq_one_letter_code
_entity_poly.pdbx_strand_id
1 'polypeptide(L)'
;MHLVNIQISVNSTHPPHDPRNGTLREWLAAHAFAIAEKRGGWQAVSHDGEGSTLKQQLRAAGFTDRDYQIRIEYQRAWGFL
;
A
#
# COMPACT_ATOMS: atom_id res chain seq x y z
N MET A 1 3.03 9.84 -24.76
CA MET A 1 2.71 8.72 -23.85
C MET A 1 1.86 9.28 -22.74
N HIS A 2 0.61 8.84 -22.59
CA HIS A 2 -0.30 9.41 -21.60
C HIS A 2 0.10 8.88 -20.21
N LEU A 3 0.69 9.74 -19.37
CA LEU A 3 1.05 9.42 -17.98
C LEU A 3 -0.23 9.08 -17.23
N VAL A 4 -0.46 7.80 -16.99
CA VAL A 4 -1.44 7.35 -15.98
C VAL A 4 -0.68 7.38 -14.66
N ASN A 5 -1.05 8.29 -13.78
CA ASN A 5 -0.51 8.30 -12.42
C ASN A 5 -1.17 7.15 -11.66
N ILE A 6 -0.34 6.23 -11.15
CA ILE A 6 -0.80 5.13 -10.32
C ILE A 6 -0.52 5.51 -8.87
N GLN A 7 -1.49 5.27 -8.00
CA GLN A 7 -1.30 5.37 -6.55
C GLN A 7 -1.72 4.04 -5.92
N ILE A 8 -0.77 3.38 -5.27
CA ILE A 8 -1.00 2.16 -4.51
C ILE A 8 -0.99 2.54 -3.04
N SER A 9 -2.13 2.37 -2.38
CA SER A 9 -2.27 2.55 -0.95
C SER A 9 -2.38 1.20 -0.24
N VAL A 10 -1.66 1.03 0.85
CA VAL A 10 -1.70 -0.17 1.70
C VAL A 10 -2.01 0.24 3.13
N ASN A 11 -2.95 -0.47 3.76
CA ASN A 11 -3.25 -0.32 5.17
C ASN A 11 -3.33 -1.69 5.83
N SER A 12 -3.01 -1.76 7.13
CA SER A 12 -3.28 -2.96 7.91
C SER A 12 -4.79 -3.13 8.10
N THR A 13 -5.23 -4.39 8.18
CA THR A 13 -6.58 -4.82 8.55
C THR A 13 -6.69 -5.18 10.04
N HIS A 14 -5.55 -5.24 10.74
CA HIS A 14 -5.49 -5.62 12.15
C HIS A 14 -5.83 -4.46 13.08
N PRO A 15 -6.27 -4.76 14.33
CA PRO A 15 -6.44 -3.75 15.36
C PRO A 15 -5.16 -2.95 15.60
N PRO A 16 -5.21 -1.66 16.01
CA PRO A 16 -4.04 -0.79 16.12
C PRO A 16 -2.90 -1.33 16.99
N HIS A 17 -3.22 -2.13 18.01
CA HIS A 17 -2.26 -2.70 18.96
C HIS A 17 -1.62 -4.02 18.50
N ASP A 18 -1.97 -4.54 17.33
CA ASP A 18 -1.41 -5.79 16.83
C ASP A 18 0.06 -5.59 16.40
N PRO A 19 1.02 -6.42 16.87
CA PRO A 19 2.42 -6.30 16.49
C PRO A 19 2.65 -6.44 14.97
N ARG A 20 1.76 -7.12 14.23
CA ARG A 20 1.82 -7.25 12.77
C ARG A 20 1.71 -5.91 12.06
N ASN A 21 1.09 -4.90 12.69
CA ASN A 21 1.06 -3.54 12.16
C ASN A 21 2.46 -2.94 12.05
N GLY A 22 3.29 -3.16 13.07
CA GLY A 22 4.68 -2.70 13.08
C GLY A 22 5.47 -3.38 11.97
N THR A 23 5.41 -4.71 11.90
CA THR A 23 6.12 -5.49 10.89
C THR A 23 5.71 -5.11 9.46
N LEU A 24 4.40 -4.95 9.20
CA LEU A 24 3.92 -4.53 7.87
C LEU A 24 4.35 -3.10 7.54
N ARG A 25 4.28 -2.18 8.50
CA ARG A 25 4.72 -0.79 8.33
C ARG A 25 6.21 -0.69 8.02
N GLU A 26 7.05 -1.40 8.76
CA GLU A 26 8.50 -1.42 8.56
C GLU A 26 8.86 -2.04 7.22
N TRP A 27 8.20 -3.14 6.85
CA TRP A 27 8.39 -3.77 5.55
C TRP A 27 8.05 -2.79 4.42
N LEU A 28 6.92 -2.10 4.48
CA LEU A 28 6.51 -1.13 3.46
C LEU A 28 7.48 0.07 3.39
N ALA A 29 7.94 0.57 4.53
CA ALA A 29 8.94 1.64 4.58
C ALA A 29 10.26 1.23 3.91
N ALA A 30 10.69 -0.03 4.09
CA ALA A 30 11.87 -0.58 3.43
C ALA A 30 11.70 -0.75 1.90
N HIS A 31 10.45 -0.84 1.42
CA HIS A 31 10.10 -1.02 0.00
C HIS A 31 9.65 0.28 -0.68
N ALA A 32 10.20 1.41 -0.21
CA ALA A 32 9.97 2.75 -0.77
C ALA A 32 8.51 3.27 -0.73
N PHE A 33 7.66 2.70 0.14
CA PHE A 33 6.36 3.32 0.41
C PHE A 33 6.52 4.50 1.37
N ALA A 34 5.83 5.60 1.06
CA ALA A 34 5.66 6.72 1.97
C ALA A 34 4.61 6.36 3.03
N ILE A 35 4.98 6.37 4.30
CA ILE A 35 4.05 6.11 5.41
C ILE A 35 3.44 7.43 5.88
N ALA A 36 2.11 7.55 5.78
CA ALA A 36 1.34 8.67 6.29
C ALA A 36 0.51 8.24 7.51
N GLU A 37 0.61 8.99 8.61
CA GLU A 37 -0.30 8.83 9.74
C GLU A 37 -1.69 9.38 9.36
N LYS A 38 -2.75 8.64 9.70
CA LYS A 38 -4.14 9.06 9.50
C LYS A 38 -4.91 8.97 10.80
N ARG A 39 -6.04 9.68 10.89
CA ARG A 39 -6.92 9.60 12.05
C ARG A 39 -7.42 8.17 12.20
N GLY A 40 -6.90 7.44 13.19
CA GLY A 40 -7.24 6.03 13.46
C GLY A 40 -6.25 5.00 12.93
N GLY A 41 -5.07 5.39 12.44
CA GLY A 41 -4.03 4.43 12.05
C GLY A 41 -2.99 5.04 11.10
N TRP A 42 -2.44 4.22 10.22
CA TRP A 42 -1.47 4.65 9.22
C TRP A 42 -1.85 4.10 7.85
N GLN A 43 -1.33 4.74 6.81
CA GLN A 43 -1.47 4.29 5.43
C GLN A 43 -0.13 4.44 4.72
N ALA A 44 0.32 3.39 4.06
CA ALA A 44 1.46 3.42 3.15
C ALA A 44 0.99 3.78 1.75
N VAL A 45 1.72 4.63 1.04
CA VAL A 45 1.42 5.04 -0.33
C VAL A 45 2.67 4.90 -1.20
N SER A 46 2.53 4.28 -2.36
CA SER A 46 3.54 4.26 -3.42
C SER A 46 2.92 4.76 -4.73
N HIS A 47 3.70 5.50 -5.51
CA HIS A 47 3.34 5.89 -6.88
C HIS A 47 4.11 5.07 -7.94
N ASP A 48 4.97 4.17 -7.47
CA ASP A 48 5.84 3.34 -8.28
C ASP A 48 5.41 1.88 -8.11
N GLY A 49 5.12 1.20 -9.22
CA GLY A 49 4.92 -0.25 -9.27
C GLY A 49 3.56 -0.75 -9.73
N GLU A 50 3.52 -2.06 -9.97
CA GLU A 50 2.31 -2.83 -10.30
C GLU A 50 1.79 -3.54 -9.03
N GLY A 51 0.52 -3.32 -8.67
CA GLY A 51 -0.05 -3.91 -7.46
C GLY A 51 -0.07 -5.44 -7.43
N SER A 52 0.02 -6.10 -8.59
CA SER A 52 0.17 -7.57 -8.69
C SER A 52 1.53 -8.06 -8.20
N THR A 53 2.60 -7.28 -8.40
CA THR A 53 3.95 -7.60 -7.93
C THR A 53 4.05 -7.40 -6.42
N LEU A 54 3.42 -6.34 -5.89
CA LEU A 54 3.35 -6.08 -4.46
C LEU A 54 2.72 -7.25 -3.67
N LYS A 55 1.60 -7.81 -4.16
CA LYS A 55 0.95 -8.97 -3.53
C LYS A 55 1.89 -10.18 -3.44
N GLN A 56 2.68 -10.43 -4.47
CA GLN A 56 3.63 -11.54 -4.48
C GLN A 56 4.76 -11.30 -3.47
N GLN A 57 5.30 -10.08 -3.41
CA GLN A 57 6.34 -9.71 -2.44
C GLN A 57 5.84 -9.81 -1.00
N LEU A 58 4.63 -9.33 -0.71
CA LEU A 58 4.01 -9.46 0.61
C LEU A 58 3.80 -10.92 1.03
N ARG A 59 3.36 -11.78 0.10
CA ARG A 59 3.25 -13.22 0.36
C ARG A 59 4.61 -13.87 0.60
N ALA A 60 5.63 -13.49 -0.17
CA ALA A 60 7.00 -13.97 0.03
C ALA A 60 7.58 -13.53 1.39
N ALA A 61 7.17 -12.36 1.89
CA ALA A 61 7.50 -11.88 3.23
C ALA A 61 6.66 -12.52 4.35
N GLY A 62 5.73 -13.44 4.01
CA GLY A 62 4.91 -14.17 4.98
C GLY A 62 3.59 -13.50 5.35
N PHE A 63 3.24 -12.35 4.74
CA PHE A 63 1.94 -11.71 4.95
C PHE A 63 0.85 -12.41 4.14
N THR A 64 -0.31 -12.62 4.76
CA THR A 64 -1.50 -13.15 4.10
C THR A 64 -2.37 -12.00 3.61
N ASP A 65 -3.27 -12.28 2.66
CA ASP A 65 -4.23 -11.30 2.13
C ASP A 65 -5.18 -10.76 3.22
N ARG A 66 -5.25 -11.44 4.38
CA ARG A 66 -6.03 -10.98 5.54
C ARG A 66 -5.28 -10.00 6.42
N ASP A 67 -3.96 -9.84 6.25
CA ASP A 67 -3.14 -8.95 7.07
C ASP A 67 -3.10 -7.50 6.53
N TYR A 68 -3.55 -7.29 5.29
CA TYR A 68 -3.49 -5.99 4.64
C TYR A 68 -4.64 -5.78 3.66
N GLN A 69 -4.91 -4.51 3.36
CA GLN A 69 -5.78 -4.10 2.28
C GLN A 69 -4.99 -3.22 1.31
N ILE A 70 -5.00 -3.58 0.02
CA ILE A 70 -4.37 -2.80 -1.04
C ILE A 70 -5.48 -2.10 -1.83
N ARG A 71 -5.32 -0.80 -2.06
CA ARG A 71 -6.12 0.01 -2.98
C ARG A 71 -5.21 0.53 -4.07
N ILE A 72 -5.64 0.40 -5.32
CA ILE A 72 -4.91 0.90 -6.49
C ILE A 72 -5.81 1.91 -7.17
N GLU A 73 -5.35 3.15 -7.26
CA GLU A 73 -6.05 4.25 -7.92
C GLU A 73 -5.29 4.62 -9.19
N TYR A 74 -6.02 4.73 -10.30
CA TYR A 74 -5.47 5.15 -11.59
C TYR A 74 -5.97 6.55 -11.90
N GLN A 75 -5.10 7.54 -11.77
CA GLN A 75 -5.37 8.91 -12.20
C GLN A 75 -4.97 9.07 -13.67
N ARG A 76 -5.95 9.40 -14.52
CA ARG A 76 -5.71 9.74 -15.92
C ARG A 76 -5.36 11.22 -16.00
N ALA A 77 -4.33 11.58 -16.77
CA ALA A 77 -3.84 12.97 -16.89
C ALA A 77 -4.80 13.96 -17.59
N TRP A 78 -6.00 13.54 -18.02
CA TRP A 78 -6.95 14.39 -18.74
C TRP A 78 -8.30 14.32 -18.02
N GLY A 79 -8.78 15.49 -17.59
CA GLY A 79 -9.96 15.67 -16.75
C GLY A 79 -11.25 14.99 -17.27
N PHE A 80 -12.21 14.88 -16.36
CA PHE A 80 -13.56 14.33 -16.49
C PHE A 80 -14.13 14.22 -17.93
N LEU A 81 -14.62 13.02 -18.25
CA LEU A 81 -15.83 12.81 -19.07
C LEU A 81 -16.99 12.55 -18.11
#